data_AF-A3YYG6-F1
#
_entry.id   AF-A3YYG6-F1
#
_cell.length_a   1.000
_cell.length_b   1.000
_cell.length_c   1.000
_cell.angle_alpha   90.00
_cell.angle_beta   90.00
_cell.angle_gamma   90.00
#
_symmetry.space_group_name_H-M   'P 1'
#
loop_
_entity.id
_entity.type
_entity.pdbx_description
1 polymer ?
#
loop_
_entity_poly.entity_id
_entity_poly.type
_entity_poly.pdbx_seq_one_letter_code
_entity_poly.pdbx_strand_id
1 'polypeptide(L)' 'MHVHSLDLPEALTLLDLEQLPEDFGELSRQVAWHQPATQPWGESETLAYRVVWQAVEEKIEHPAESLSG' A
#
# COMPACT_ATOMS: atom_id res chain seq x y z
N MET A 1 -11.13 20.95 6.28
CA MET A 1 -9.97 20.18 5.75
C MET A 1 -10.56 19.03 4.95
N HIS A 2 -10.53 19.12 3.62
CA HIS A 2 -10.82 17.97 2.78
C HIS A 2 -9.64 17.01 2.92
N VAL A 3 -9.83 15.90 3.64
CA VAL A 3 -8.96 14.73 3.49
C VAL A 3 -9.17 14.27 2.06
N HIS A 4 -8.24 14.59 1.17
CA HIS A 4 -8.22 14.03 -0.17
C HIS A 4 -8.12 12.51 0.00
N SER A 5 -9.12 11.78 -0.46
CA SER A 5 -9.04 10.33 -0.61
C SER A 5 -7.83 10.04 -1.48
N LEU A 6 -6.84 9.35 -0.91
CA LEU A 6 -5.67 8.89 -1.63
C LEU A 6 -6.04 7.63 -2.41
N ASP A 7 -5.96 7.68 -3.73
CA ASP A 7 -6.23 6.52 -4.59
C ASP A 7 -5.07 5.51 -4.57
N LEU A 8 -5.36 4.24 -4.82
CA LEU A 8 -4.37 3.15 -4.78
C LEU A 8 -3.14 3.39 -5.68
N PRO A 9 -3.26 3.85 -6.94
CA PRO A 9 -2.09 4.13 -7.79
C PRO A 9 -1.19 5.24 -7.22
N GLU A 10 -1.78 6.25 -6.58
CA GLU A 10 -1.02 7.33 -5.93
C GLU A 10 -0.32 6.82 -4.66
N ALA A 11 -1.00 5.97 -3.88
CA ALA A 11 -0.42 5.31 -2.72
C ALA A 11 0.78 4.40 -3.06
N LEU A 12 0.68 3.62 -4.14
CA LEU A 12 1.79 2.80 -4.65
C LEU A 12 2.98 3.67 -5.05
N THR A 13 2.72 4.78 -5.76
CA THR A 13 3.77 5.74 -6.16
C THR A 13 4.47 6.37 -4.96
N LEU A 14 3.72 6.75 -3.91
CA LEU A 14 4.27 7.35 -2.69
C LEU A 14 5.16 6.40 -1.88
N LEU A 15 4.87 5.10 -1.96
CA LEU A 15 5.65 4.05 -1.29
C LEU A 15 6.75 3.46 -2.20
N ASP A 16 6.90 3.98 -3.42
CA ASP A 16 7.84 3.49 -4.44
C ASP A 16 7.59 2.00 -4.79
N LEU A 17 6.32 1.61 -4.86
CA LEU A 17 5.87 0.25 -5.19
C LEU A 17 5.38 0.22 -6.64
N GLU A 18 5.93 -0.69 -7.45
CA GLU A 18 5.53 -0.84 -8.86
C GLU A 18 4.13 -1.45 -9.01
N GLN A 19 3.73 -2.30 -8.07
CA GLN A 19 2.46 -3.01 -8.08
C GLN A 19 1.98 -3.33 -6.67
N LEU A 20 0.71 -3.71 -6.54
CA LEU A 20 0.14 -4.18 -5.28
C LEU A 20 0.87 -5.47 -4.81
N PRO A 21 1.44 -5.49 -3.60
CA PRO A 21 2.12 -6.67 -3.07
C PRO A 21 1.22 -7.92 -3.02
N GLU A 22 1.81 -9.10 -3.03
CA GLU A 22 1.06 -10.35 -2.88
C GLU A 22 0.46 -10.49 -1.48
N ASP A 23 1.24 -10.14 -0.46
CA ASP A 23 0.88 -10.26 0.93
C ASP A 23 1.53 -9.17 1.80
N PHE A 24 1.14 -9.13 3.09
CA PHE A 24 1.65 -8.15 4.05
C PHE A 24 3.17 -8.26 4.32
N GLY A 25 3.74 -9.45 4.18
CA GLY A 25 5.17 -9.68 4.30
C GLY A 25 5.94 -9.08 3.13
N GLU A 26 5.44 -9.23 1.90
CA GLU A 26 6.00 -8.56 0.73
C GLU A 26 5.86 -7.03 0.82
N LEU A 27 4.69 -6.53 1.23
CA LEU A 27 4.48 -5.09 1.48
C LEU A 27 5.51 -4.55 2.47
N SER A 28 5.68 -5.23 3.60
CA SER A 28 6.64 -4.83 4.63
C SER A 28 8.08 -4.85 4.13
N ARG A 29 8.45 -5.86 3.33
CA ARG A 29 9.80 -5.98 2.74
C ARG A 29 10.09 -4.85 1.77
N GLN A 30 9.17 -4.57 0.84
CA GLN A 30 9.36 -3.53 -0.17
C GLN A 30 9.43 -2.16 0.52
N VAL A 31 8.47 -1.84 1.40
CA VAL A 31 8.49 -0.56 2.14
C VAL A 31 9.77 -0.39 2.96
N ALA A 32 10.25 -1.43 3.65
CA ALA A 32 11.49 -1.37 4.42
C ALA A 32 12.75 -1.19 3.55
N TRP A 33 12.71 -1.58 2.27
CA TRP A 33 13.79 -1.36 1.32
C TRP A 33 13.88 0.11 0.88
N HIS A 34 12.73 0.74 0.63
CA HIS A 34 12.64 2.12 0.14
C HIS A 34 12.67 3.16 1.28
N GLN A 35 12.25 2.79 2.49
CA GLN A 35 12.15 3.70 3.63
C GLN A 35 13.13 3.31 4.75
N PRO A 36 14.22 4.08 4.96
CA PRO A 36 15.15 3.81 6.04
C PRO A 36 14.48 4.00 7.41
N ALA A 37 14.63 3.03 8.30
CA ALA A 37 14.02 3.00 9.63
C ALA A 37 14.39 4.20 10.54
N THR A 38 15.35 5.02 10.13
CA THR A 38 15.82 6.21 10.87
C THR A 38 14.98 7.46 10.63
N GLN A 39 14.05 7.44 9.67
CA GLN A 39 13.21 8.60 9.35
C GLN A 39 11.73 8.31 9.69
N PRO A 40 11.07 9.19 10.49
CA PRO A 40 9.65 9.05 10.73
C PRO A 40 8.85 9.32 9.45
N TRP A 41 7.79 8.55 9.24
CA TRP A 41 6.88 8.76 8.12
C TRP A 41 6.09 10.05 8.29
N GLY A 42 5.91 10.77 7.20
CA GLY A 42 4.95 11.85 7.07
C GLY A 42 3.51 11.34 7.02
N GLU A 43 2.57 12.28 7.05
CA GLU A 43 1.14 12.00 6.97
C GLU A 43 0.76 11.31 5.65
N SER A 44 1.36 11.75 4.53
CA SER A 44 1.13 11.17 3.20
C SER A 44 1.61 9.72 3.09
N GLU A 45 2.81 9.41 3.60
CA GLU A 45 3.35 8.04 3.59
C GLU A 45 2.53 7.11 4.50
N THR A 46 2.08 7.62 5.65
CA THR A 46 1.21 6.88 6.56
C THR A 46 -0.14 6.58 5.92
N LEU A 47 -0.72 7.55 5.20
CA LEU A 47 -1.97 7.36 4.47
C LEU A 47 -1.80 6.37 3.31
N ALA A 48 -0.71 6.49 2.54
CA ALA A 48 -0.36 5.59 1.46
C ALA A 48 -0.23 4.14 1.95
N TYR A 49 0.46 3.94 3.06
CA TYR A 49 0.60 2.62 3.66
C TYR A 49 -0.74 2.00 4.06
N ARG A 50 -1.67 2.80 4.62
CA ARG A 50 -3.02 2.29 4.95
C ARG A 50 -3.82 1.90 3.72
N VAL A 51 -3.76 2.69 2.65
CA VAL A 51 -4.47 2.39 1.40
C VAL A 51 -3.94 1.10 0.77
N VAL A 52 -2.61 0.95 0.68
CA VAL A 52 -2.00 -0.27 0.14
C VAL A 52 -2.27 -1.48 1.06
N TRP A 53 -2.21 -1.30 2.37
CA TRP A 53 -2.56 -2.35 3.34
C TRP A 53 -3.99 -2.86 3.11
N GLN A 54 -4.96 -1.96 3.01
CA GLN A 54 -6.36 -2.33 2.79
C GLN A 54 -6.53 -3.06 1.45
N ALA A 55 -5.87 -2.60 0.38
CA ALA A 55 -5.92 -3.28 -0.91
C ALA A 55 -5.30 -4.70 -0.87
N VAL A 56 -4.22 -4.89 -0.11
CA VAL A 56 -3.63 -6.22 0.12
C VAL A 56 -4.59 -7.10 0.95
N GLU A 57 -5.22 -6.53 1.98
CA GLU A 57 -6.23 -7.22 2.81
C GLU A 57 -7.41 -7.70 1.96
N GLU A 58 -8.01 -6.81 1.16
CA GLU A 58 -9.11 -7.14 0.25
C GLU A 58 -8.72 -8.23 -0.76
N LYS A 59 -7.50 -8.19 -1.31
CA LYS A 59 -6.98 -9.21 -2.23
C LYS A 59 -6.87 -10.59 -1.54
N ILE A 60 -6.45 -10.63 -0.29
CA ILE A 60 -6.30 -11.87 0.50
C ILE A 60 -7.66 -12.42 0.91
N GLU A 61 -8.59 -11.55 1.34
CA GLU A 61 -9.92 -11.94 1.80
C GLU A 61 -10.87 -12.30 0.64
N HIS A 62 -10.69 -11.69 -0.53
CA HIS A 62 -11.53 -11.88 -1.73
C HIS A 62 -10.76 -12.40 -2.96
N PRO A 63 -10.03 -13.54 -2.88
CA PRO A 63 -9.25 -14.05 -4.00
C PRO A 63 -10.11 -14.50 -5.20
N ALA A 64 -11.40 -14.79 -4.96
CA ALA A 64 -12.33 -15.31 -5.96
C ALA A 64 -12.91 -14.23 -6.92
N GLU A 65 -12.91 -12.95 -6.53
CA GLU A 65 -13.37 -11.86 -7.41
C GLU A 65 -12.33 -11.51 -8.48
N SER A 66 -11.06 -11.93 -8.30
CA SER A 66 -10.00 -11.80 -9.31
C SER A 66 -10.04 -12.88 -10.40
N LEU A 67 -10.89 -13.91 -10.28
CA LEU A 67 -10.96 -15.05 -11.24
C LEU A 67 -12.21 -15.04 -12.13
N SER A 68 -13.02 -13.98 -12.10
CA SER A 68 -14.27 -13.87 -12.90
C SER A 68 -14.21 -12.87 -14.06
N GLY A 69 -13.02 -12.52 -14.56
CA GLY A 69 -12.80 -11.63 -15.72
C GLY A 69 -12.22 -12.35 -16.92
#